data_AF-A0A947G3H5-F1
#
_entry.id   AF-A0A947G3H5-F1
#
_cell.length_a   1.000
_cell.length_b   1.000
_cell.length_c   1.000
_cell.angle_alpha   90.00
_cell.angle_beta   90.00
_cell.angle_gamma   90.00
#
_symmetry.space_group_name_H-M   'P 1'
#
loop_
_entity.id
_entity.type
_entity.pdbx_description
1 polymer ?
#
loop_
_entity_poly.entity_id
_entity_poly.type
_entity_poly.pdbx_seq_one_letter_code
_entity_poly.pdbx_strand_id
1 'polypeptide(L)'
;MAERDVRERDILVAPNEYAYVQDLTKGDIVLYVGPTKISLSNTERLTVFRDGRFVPVRGEEAGLGVHRFIEAASSQYIILENPPTDGAAVPVKGANSATPLLHGRKIVVSGPVQFPLWPGQRAKVIDGHELQADEYLVTRVYDSVEGDEAPIGTERIVRGTEASFYMPRTGLEVVPDRGGYVRKAIRLEKHQGLHLRFIADLSIEGDDLLSAGQYKAGQELFI
;
A
#
# COMPACT_ATOMS: atom_id res chain seq x y z
N MET A 1 -22.26 4.36 48.54
CA MET A 1 -22.25 2.91 48.22
C MET A 1 -21.47 2.75 46.93
N ALA A 2 -20.17 2.52 47.07
CA ALA A 2 -19.25 2.28 45.97
C ALA A 2 -19.34 0.81 45.52
N GLU A 3 -18.86 0.56 44.30
CA GLU A 3 -18.46 -0.75 43.77
C GLU A 3 -19.56 -1.80 43.63
N ARG A 4 -20.22 -1.81 42.46
CA ARG A 4 -20.60 -3.06 41.82
C ARG A 4 -20.44 -2.95 40.30
N ASP A 5 -19.57 -3.83 39.79
CA ASP A 5 -19.57 -4.37 38.43
C ASP A 5 -18.92 -3.56 37.29
N VAL A 6 -17.60 -3.37 37.41
CA VAL A 6 -16.68 -3.39 36.26
C VAL A 6 -16.66 -4.83 35.71
N ARG A 7 -17.78 -5.26 35.08
CA ARG A 7 -17.91 -6.62 34.54
C ARG A 7 -16.96 -6.78 33.36
N GLU A 8 -16.25 -7.90 33.36
CA GLU A 8 -15.65 -8.56 32.21
C GLU A 8 -16.43 -8.21 30.93
N ARG A 9 -15.86 -7.32 30.11
CA ARG A 9 -16.47 -6.96 28.84
C ARG A 9 -16.07 -8.05 27.84
N ASP A 10 -16.96 -9.00 27.68
CA ASP A 10 -16.94 -9.93 26.56
C ASP A 10 -17.00 -9.12 25.26
N ILE A 11 -15.94 -9.19 24.46
CA ILE A 11 -15.88 -8.55 23.14
C ILE A 11 -16.08 -9.63 22.10
N LEU A 12 -17.06 -9.43 21.23
CA LEU A 12 -17.29 -10.27 20.07
C LEU A 12 -16.51 -9.68 18.89
N VAL A 13 -15.71 -10.52 18.26
CA VAL A 13 -15.05 -10.21 16.99
C VAL A 13 -15.76 -11.05 15.93
N ALA A 14 -16.49 -10.40 15.02
CA ALA A 14 -17.28 -11.09 14.00
C ALA A 14 -16.38 -11.65 12.88
N PRO A 15 -16.91 -12.47 11.95
CA PRO A 15 -16.18 -12.80 10.73
C PRO A 15 -15.73 -11.52 10.00
N ASN A 16 -14.55 -11.56 9.39
CA ASN A 16 -13.92 -10.42 8.71
C ASN A 16 -13.59 -9.23 9.61
N GLU A 17 -13.47 -9.47 10.92
CA GLU A 17 -13.02 -8.49 11.90
C GLU A 17 -11.82 -8.98 12.71
N TYR A 18 -11.06 -8.04 13.25
CA TYR A 18 -9.96 -8.29 14.17
C TYR A 18 -9.85 -7.23 15.26
N ALA A 19 -9.15 -7.54 16.34
CA ALA A 19 -8.89 -6.62 17.44
C ALA A 19 -7.48 -6.82 18.01
N TYR A 20 -6.92 -5.78 18.63
CA TYR A 20 -5.65 -5.86 19.36
C TYR A 20 -5.88 -5.78 20.87
N VAL A 21 -5.36 -6.76 21.59
CA VAL A 21 -5.38 -6.78 23.06
C VAL A 21 -3.95 -6.63 23.58
N GLN A 22 -3.75 -5.71 24.50
CA GLN A 22 -2.49 -5.52 25.20
C GLN A 22 -2.53 -6.17 26.57
N ASP A 23 -1.54 -7.01 26.87
CA ASP A 23 -1.23 -7.47 28.22
C ASP A 23 -0.48 -6.34 28.98
N LEU A 24 -1.02 -5.89 30.10
CA LEU A 24 -0.46 -4.81 30.93
C LEU A 24 0.73 -5.26 31.79
N THR A 25 0.92 -6.57 31.95
CA THR A 25 2.02 -7.17 32.70
C THR A 25 3.24 -7.35 31.81
N LYS A 26 3.05 -7.92 30.62
CA LYS A 26 4.14 -8.23 29.68
C LYS A 26 4.36 -7.15 28.63
N GLY A 27 3.35 -6.34 28.35
CA GLY A 27 3.36 -5.36 27.27
C GLY A 27 3.04 -5.94 25.89
N ASP A 28 2.87 -7.26 25.79
CA ASP A 28 2.59 -7.97 24.54
C ASP A 28 1.29 -7.50 23.90
N ILE A 29 1.28 -7.45 22.57
CA ILE A 29 0.08 -7.19 21.77
C ILE A 29 -0.34 -8.47 21.06
N VAL A 30 -1.55 -8.94 21.35
CA VAL A 30 -2.17 -10.12 20.74
C VAL A 30 -3.19 -9.67 19.71
N LEU A 31 -3.09 -10.23 18.50
CA LEU A 31 -4.07 -10.05 17.43
C LEU A 31 -5.16 -11.13 17.57
N TYR A 32 -6.40 -10.70 17.76
CA TYR A 32 -7.57 -11.58 17.71
C TYR A 32 -8.26 -11.46 16.37
N VAL A 33 -8.46 -12.58 15.68
CA VAL A 33 -9.14 -12.65 14.38
C VAL A 33 -10.47 -13.37 14.54
N GLY A 34 -11.55 -12.77 14.07
CA GLY A 34 -12.88 -13.35 14.17
C GLY A 34 -13.13 -14.53 13.23
N PRO A 35 -14.21 -15.30 13.44
CA PRO A 35 -15.19 -15.14 14.52
C PRO A 35 -14.69 -15.68 15.87
N THR A 36 -14.58 -14.83 16.89
CA THR A 36 -14.13 -15.26 18.22
C THR A 36 -14.67 -14.34 19.32
N LYS A 37 -14.71 -14.87 20.54
CA LYS A 37 -15.04 -14.11 21.75
C LYS A 37 -13.75 -13.84 22.53
N ILE A 38 -13.53 -12.60 22.93
CA ILE A 38 -12.46 -12.17 23.82
C ILE A 38 -13.09 -11.90 25.19
N SER A 39 -12.56 -12.54 26.24
CA SER A 39 -12.93 -12.22 27.62
C SER A 39 -11.74 -11.51 28.25
N LEU A 40 -11.83 -10.19 28.45
CA LEU A 40 -10.71 -9.41 28.99
C LEU A 40 -10.56 -9.63 30.50
N SER A 41 -9.33 -9.94 30.92
CA SER A 41 -8.93 -9.91 32.32
C SER A 41 -8.61 -8.50 32.81
N ASN A 42 -8.43 -8.32 34.13
CA ASN A 42 -8.03 -7.05 34.74
C ASN A 42 -6.65 -6.54 34.30
N THR A 43 -5.83 -7.42 33.74
CA THR A 43 -4.48 -7.11 33.24
C THR A 43 -4.45 -6.94 31.74
N GLU A 44 -5.60 -6.85 31.07
CA GLU A 44 -5.67 -6.71 29.62
C GLU A 44 -6.51 -5.49 29.23
N ARG A 45 -6.22 -4.96 28.05
CA ARG A 45 -7.04 -3.89 27.45
C ARG A 45 -7.06 -3.96 25.95
N LEU A 46 -8.16 -3.49 25.36
CA LEU A 46 -8.20 -3.22 23.92
C LEU A 46 -7.28 -2.04 23.58
N THR A 47 -6.62 -2.17 22.44
CA THR A 47 -5.78 -1.12 21.86
C THR A 47 -6.04 -0.98 20.38
N VAL A 48 -5.70 0.17 19.83
CA VAL A 48 -5.70 0.42 18.38
C VAL A 48 -4.34 0.94 17.97
N PHE A 49 -3.89 0.56 16.77
CA PHE A 49 -2.65 1.06 16.21
C PHE A 49 -2.90 2.37 15.46
N ARG A 50 -2.38 3.50 15.96
CA ARG A 50 -2.49 4.83 15.34
C ARG A 50 -1.19 5.59 15.50
N ASP A 51 -0.79 6.33 14.47
CA ASP A 51 0.42 7.16 14.47
C ASP A 51 1.69 6.40 14.91
N GLY A 52 1.80 5.13 14.50
CA GLY A 52 2.95 4.29 14.83
C GLY A 52 2.98 3.75 16.26
N ARG A 53 1.90 3.90 17.05
CA ARG A 53 1.82 3.42 18.44
C ARG A 53 0.47 2.75 18.75
N PHE A 54 0.49 1.83 19.72
CA PHE A 54 -0.73 1.29 20.30
C PHE A 54 -1.29 2.26 21.33
N VAL A 55 -2.53 2.70 21.12
CA VAL A 55 -3.24 3.56 22.06
C VAL A 55 -4.41 2.79 22.69
N PRO A 56 -4.65 2.93 24.01
CA PRO A 56 -5.77 2.29 24.67
C PRO A 56 -7.10 2.76 24.09
N VAL A 57 -8.03 1.83 23.87
CA VAL A 57 -9.42 2.19 23.59
C VAL A 57 -10.05 2.70 24.89
N ARG A 58 -10.66 3.89 24.86
CA ARG A 58 -11.30 4.52 26.02
C ARG A 58 -12.81 4.66 25.77
N GLY A 59 -13.63 4.50 26.81
CA GLY A 59 -15.07 4.82 26.78
C GLY A 59 -16.03 3.65 26.50
N GLU A 60 -17.29 4.00 26.23
CA GLU A 60 -18.39 3.07 25.86
C GLU A 60 -18.42 2.72 24.37
N GLU A 61 -17.44 3.19 23.60
CA GLU A 61 -17.31 2.92 22.18
C GLU A 61 -16.70 1.53 21.93
N ALA A 62 -17.39 0.48 22.37
CA ALA A 62 -16.96 -0.91 22.22
C ALA A 62 -16.68 -1.32 20.76
N GLY A 63 -17.23 -0.59 19.78
CA GLY A 63 -16.95 -0.78 18.35
C GLY A 63 -15.66 -0.14 17.84
N LEU A 64 -14.95 0.68 18.62
CA LEU A 64 -13.70 1.32 18.15
C LEU A 64 -12.46 0.42 18.22
N GLY A 65 -12.49 -0.62 19.04
CA GLY A 65 -11.36 -1.55 19.21
C GLY A 65 -11.41 -2.79 18.31
N VAL A 66 -12.52 -2.97 17.59
CA VAL A 66 -12.70 -4.04 16.61
C VAL A 66 -12.70 -3.41 15.23
N HIS A 67 -11.86 -3.94 14.34
CA HIS A 67 -11.62 -3.42 13.00
C HIS A 67 -12.05 -4.44 11.96
N ARG A 68 -12.62 -3.96 10.86
CA ARG A 68 -12.83 -4.80 9.68
C ARG A 68 -11.49 -5.13 9.02
N PHE A 69 -11.43 -6.28 8.35
CA PHE A 69 -10.31 -6.65 7.50
C PHE A 69 -10.06 -5.57 6.45
N ILE A 70 -8.80 -5.41 6.04
CA ILE A 70 -8.51 -4.66 4.83
C ILE A 70 -9.03 -5.47 3.64
N GLU A 71 -9.62 -4.80 2.67
CA GLU A 71 -10.21 -5.43 1.49
C GLU A 71 -9.84 -4.60 0.26
N ALA A 72 -9.47 -5.28 -0.82
CA ALA A 72 -9.27 -4.69 -2.13
C ALA A 72 -9.99 -5.54 -3.18
N ALA A 73 -10.80 -4.89 -4.02
CA ALA A 73 -11.46 -5.52 -5.16
C ALA A 73 -10.47 -5.85 -6.29
N SER A 74 -10.91 -6.57 -7.32
CA SER A 74 -10.06 -6.98 -8.45
C SER A 74 -9.43 -5.80 -9.23
N SER A 75 -10.01 -4.60 -9.13
CA SER A 75 -9.50 -3.37 -9.75
C SER A 75 -8.68 -2.51 -8.78
N GLN A 76 -8.34 -3.03 -7.60
CA GLN A 76 -7.64 -2.29 -6.55
C GLN A 76 -6.38 -3.04 -6.12
N TYR A 77 -5.45 -2.32 -5.54
CA TYR A 77 -4.27 -2.88 -4.90
C TYR A 77 -4.03 -2.23 -3.53
N ILE A 78 -3.32 -2.96 -2.67
CA ILE A 78 -2.99 -2.53 -1.32
C ILE A 78 -1.49 -2.22 -1.27
N ILE A 79 -1.13 -1.04 -0.78
CA ILE A 79 0.21 -0.79 -0.28
C ILE A 79 0.23 -1.22 1.19
N LEU A 80 0.94 -2.32 1.47
CA LEU A 80 1.13 -2.83 2.82
C LEU A 80 2.50 -2.40 3.34
N GLU A 81 2.51 -1.64 4.44
CA GLU A 81 3.70 -1.24 5.17
C GLU A 81 4.03 -2.24 6.28
N ASN A 82 5.33 -2.48 6.45
CA ASN A 82 5.88 -3.44 7.41
C ASN A 82 5.35 -4.87 7.17
N PRO A 83 5.58 -5.47 5.98
CA PRO A 83 5.18 -6.84 5.73
C PRO A 83 5.81 -7.81 6.75
N PRO A 84 5.21 -8.98 7.01
CA PRO A 84 5.82 -9.98 7.87
C PRO A 84 7.14 -10.46 7.29
N THR A 85 8.10 -10.77 8.16
CA THR A 85 9.40 -11.32 7.73
C THR A 85 9.23 -12.68 7.06
N ASP A 86 8.30 -13.49 7.56
CA ASP A 86 7.86 -14.72 6.91
C ASP A 86 6.63 -14.43 6.04
N GLY A 87 6.80 -14.52 4.72
CA GLY A 87 5.71 -14.31 3.76
C GLY A 87 4.57 -15.33 3.87
N ALA A 88 4.78 -16.47 4.52
CA ALA A 88 3.75 -17.46 4.79
C ALA A 88 2.98 -17.19 6.10
N ALA A 89 3.40 -16.21 6.91
CA ALA A 89 2.76 -15.88 8.17
C ALA A 89 1.41 -15.20 7.96
N VAL A 90 0.34 -16.00 8.04
CA VAL A 90 -1.05 -15.55 7.92
C VAL A 90 -1.74 -15.64 9.29
N PRO A 91 -2.41 -14.59 9.77
CA PRO A 91 -3.21 -14.66 10.99
C PRO A 91 -4.32 -15.71 10.86
N VAL A 92 -4.47 -16.55 11.89
CA VAL A 92 -5.53 -17.56 11.97
C VAL A 92 -6.68 -17.10 12.86
N LYS A 93 -7.85 -17.72 12.74
CA LYS A 93 -8.99 -17.47 13.63
C LYS A 93 -8.58 -17.63 15.10
N GLY A 94 -9.00 -16.69 15.95
CA GLY A 94 -8.69 -16.68 17.38
C GLY A 94 -7.47 -15.80 17.70
N ALA A 95 -6.74 -16.17 18.77
CA ALA A 95 -5.60 -15.41 19.26
C ALA A 95 -4.33 -15.73 18.46
N ASN A 96 -3.60 -14.67 18.09
CA ASN A 96 -2.33 -14.74 17.37
C ASN A 96 -1.29 -13.89 18.08
N SER A 97 -0.16 -14.48 18.42
CA SER A 97 1.02 -13.75 18.88
C SER A 97 1.55 -12.87 17.75
N ALA A 98 2.10 -11.69 18.09
CA ALA A 98 2.72 -10.83 17.11
C ALA A 98 3.83 -11.56 16.34
N THR A 99 3.90 -11.30 15.03
CA THR A 99 4.95 -11.80 14.15
C THR A 99 6.01 -10.71 13.91
N PRO A 100 7.29 -11.05 13.72
CA PRO A 100 8.31 -10.09 13.30
C PRO A 100 7.95 -9.44 11.95
N LEU A 101 8.09 -8.11 11.89
CA LEU A 101 7.80 -7.31 10.69
C LEU A 101 9.07 -6.68 10.13
N LEU A 102 9.09 -6.49 8.81
CA LEU A 102 10.15 -5.77 8.09
C LEU A 102 9.85 -4.26 8.13
N HIS A 103 10.18 -3.62 9.25
CA HIS A 103 9.93 -2.19 9.43
C HIS A 103 10.60 -1.32 8.37
N GLY A 104 9.84 -0.36 7.83
CA GLY A 104 10.32 0.55 6.77
C GLY A 104 10.26 -0.02 5.36
N ARG A 105 9.83 -1.28 5.19
CA ARG A 105 9.53 -1.88 3.89
C ARG A 105 8.05 -1.73 3.55
N LYS A 106 7.75 -1.70 2.25
CA LYS A 106 6.39 -1.77 1.72
C LYS A 106 6.31 -2.74 0.56
N ILE A 107 5.19 -3.44 0.44
CA ILE A 107 4.88 -4.33 -0.68
C ILE A 107 3.54 -3.92 -1.31
N VAL A 108 3.35 -4.35 -2.56
CA VAL A 108 2.07 -4.22 -3.25
C VAL A 108 1.35 -5.57 -3.23
N VAL A 109 0.10 -5.57 -2.77
CA VAL A 109 -0.77 -6.74 -2.78
C VAL A 109 -1.95 -6.44 -3.71
N SER A 110 -1.98 -7.08 -4.87
CA SER A 110 -3.07 -6.92 -5.83
C SER A 110 -4.33 -7.62 -5.34
N GLY A 111 -5.50 -7.00 -5.57
CA GLY A 111 -6.79 -7.65 -5.32
C GLY A 111 -7.09 -8.80 -6.31
N PRO A 112 -8.15 -9.59 -6.06
CA PRO A 112 -9.05 -9.52 -4.91
C PRO A 112 -8.45 -10.16 -3.66
N VAL A 113 -8.35 -9.41 -2.56
CA VAL A 113 -7.82 -9.91 -1.28
C VAL A 113 -8.54 -9.31 -0.09
N GLN A 114 -8.61 -10.08 1.00
CA GLN A 114 -9.15 -9.63 2.27
C GLN A 114 -8.38 -10.26 3.43
N PHE A 115 -7.87 -9.46 4.37
CA PHE A 115 -7.10 -9.98 5.51
C PHE A 115 -7.05 -9.01 6.72
N PRO A 116 -6.82 -9.52 7.94
CA PRO A 116 -6.50 -8.68 9.09
C PRO A 116 -5.05 -8.18 9.05
N LEU A 117 -4.75 -7.10 9.75
CA LEU A 117 -3.39 -6.56 9.85
C LEU A 117 -2.67 -7.10 11.08
N TRP A 118 -1.42 -7.53 10.91
CA TRP A 118 -0.54 -7.83 12.04
C TRP A 118 -0.32 -6.56 12.90
N PRO A 119 -0.10 -6.70 14.23
CA PRO A 119 0.22 -5.57 15.09
C PRO A 119 1.41 -4.77 14.52
N GLY A 120 1.21 -3.50 14.20
CA GLY A 120 2.27 -2.62 13.66
C GLY A 120 2.26 -2.44 12.14
N GLN A 121 1.37 -3.15 11.42
CA GLN A 121 1.16 -2.94 9.99
C GLN A 121 0.24 -1.76 9.70
N ARG A 122 0.40 -1.20 8.51
CA ARG A 122 -0.53 -0.23 7.93
C ARG A 122 -0.79 -0.62 6.49
N ALA A 123 -2.02 -0.44 6.05
CA ALA A 123 -2.42 -0.73 4.69
C ALA A 123 -3.20 0.44 4.10
N LYS A 124 -2.94 0.74 2.83
CA LYS A 124 -3.70 1.70 2.05
C LYS A 124 -4.22 1.03 0.78
N VAL A 125 -5.53 1.01 0.61
CA VAL A 125 -6.20 0.56 -0.63
C VAL A 125 -6.14 1.69 -1.64
N ILE A 126 -5.76 1.37 -2.87
CA ILE A 126 -5.66 2.31 -3.99
C ILE A 126 -6.34 1.67 -5.20
N ASP A 127 -7.13 2.45 -5.93
CA ASP A 127 -7.69 2.03 -7.20
C ASP A 127 -6.58 1.85 -8.25
N GLY A 128 -6.71 0.83 -9.09
CA GLY A 128 -5.87 0.69 -10.26
C GLY A 128 -6.09 1.84 -11.23
N HIS A 129 -5.10 2.08 -12.07
CA HIS A 129 -5.00 3.28 -12.88
C HIS A 129 -5.52 2.97 -14.28
N GLU A 130 -6.68 3.52 -14.63
CA GLU A 130 -7.21 3.50 -16.00
C GLU A 130 -6.46 4.51 -16.87
N LEU A 131 -6.17 4.13 -18.11
CA LEU A 131 -5.40 4.95 -19.05
C LEU A 131 -6.10 5.01 -20.40
N GLN A 132 -6.28 6.23 -20.91
CA GLN A 132 -6.63 6.47 -22.31
C GLN A 132 -5.39 6.49 -23.20
N ALA A 133 -5.59 6.37 -24.51
CA ALA A 133 -4.49 6.31 -25.48
C ALA A 133 -3.56 7.55 -25.46
N ASP A 134 -4.05 8.72 -25.05
CA ASP A 134 -3.25 9.95 -24.89
C ASP A 134 -2.81 10.20 -23.44
N GLU A 135 -2.85 9.19 -22.58
CA GLU A 135 -2.45 9.25 -21.18
C GLU A 135 -1.29 8.31 -20.87
N TYR A 136 -0.58 8.62 -19.79
CA TYR A 136 0.54 7.82 -19.32
C TYR A 136 0.74 7.91 -17.81
N LEU A 137 1.40 6.91 -17.24
CA LEU A 137 1.88 6.92 -15.86
C LEU A 137 3.40 7.00 -15.84
N VAL A 138 3.91 7.54 -14.74
CA VAL A 138 5.31 7.35 -14.38
C VAL A 138 5.39 6.40 -13.21
N THR A 139 6.16 5.33 -13.39
CA THR A 139 6.45 4.35 -12.33
C THR A 139 7.90 4.46 -11.93
N ARG A 140 8.21 4.31 -10.64
CA ARG A 140 9.56 4.35 -10.12
C ARG A 140 9.89 3.06 -9.39
N VAL A 141 11.09 2.53 -9.62
CA VAL A 141 11.65 1.42 -8.85
C VAL A 141 12.04 1.95 -7.46
N TYR A 142 11.41 1.46 -6.40
CA TYR A 142 11.74 1.83 -5.01
C TYR A 142 12.43 0.68 -4.24
N ASP A 143 12.31 -0.55 -4.72
CA ASP A 143 12.93 -1.76 -4.16
C ASP A 143 13.19 -2.76 -5.29
N SER A 144 13.80 -3.90 -4.98
CA SER A 144 13.99 -4.99 -5.95
C SER A 144 12.65 -5.42 -6.56
N VAL A 145 12.61 -5.52 -7.89
CA VAL A 145 11.44 -5.99 -8.64
C VAL A 145 11.75 -7.39 -9.18
N GLU A 146 10.82 -8.32 -9.02
CA GLU A 146 11.01 -9.69 -9.51
C GLU A 146 11.10 -9.72 -11.04
N GLY A 147 12.17 -10.36 -11.55
CA GLY A 147 12.46 -10.47 -12.98
C GLY A 147 12.94 -9.18 -13.64
N ASP A 148 13.41 -8.22 -12.84
CA ASP A 148 13.77 -6.88 -13.31
C ASP A 148 14.94 -6.30 -12.51
N GLU A 149 16.07 -6.12 -13.18
CA GLU A 149 17.34 -5.71 -12.56
C GLU A 149 17.56 -4.19 -12.56
N ALA A 150 16.54 -3.40 -12.87
CA ALA A 150 16.72 -1.96 -12.91
C ALA A 150 17.10 -1.38 -11.54
N PRO A 151 18.06 -0.43 -11.50
CA PRO A 151 18.45 0.23 -10.26
C PRO A 151 17.28 0.93 -9.56
N ILE A 152 17.33 0.98 -8.23
CA ILE A 152 16.42 1.81 -7.43
C ILE A 152 16.53 3.27 -7.90
N GLY A 153 15.37 3.93 -8.02
CA GLY A 153 15.23 5.29 -8.53
C GLY A 153 14.96 5.36 -10.03
N THR A 154 15.10 4.26 -10.77
CA THR A 154 14.79 4.22 -12.21
C THR A 154 13.30 4.54 -12.41
N GLU A 155 13.03 5.54 -13.24
CA GLU A 155 11.67 5.89 -13.67
C GLU A 155 11.35 5.31 -15.04
N ARG A 156 10.09 4.96 -15.25
CA ARG A 156 9.57 4.40 -16.49
C ARG A 156 8.21 4.96 -16.81
N ILE A 157 7.89 4.99 -18.09
CA ILE A 157 6.59 5.41 -18.59
C ILE A 157 5.76 4.17 -18.91
N VAL A 158 4.52 4.16 -18.45
CA VAL A 158 3.50 3.20 -18.89
C VAL A 158 2.53 3.97 -19.77
N ARG A 159 2.47 3.63 -21.07
CA ARG A 159 1.63 4.34 -22.04
C ARG A 159 0.23 3.75 -22.09
N GLY A 160 -0.78 4.59 -22.23
CA GLY A 160 -2.15 4.13 -22.40
C GLY A 160 -2.40 3.38 -23.72
N THR A 161 -1.51 3.54 -24.70
CA THR A 161 -1.49 2.71 -25.93
C THR A 161 -0.99 1.29 -25.69
N GLU A 162 -0.23 1.05 -24.62
CA GLU A 162 0.32 -0.27 -24.25
C GLU A 162 -0.54 -0.96 -23.20
N ALA A 163 -1.12 -0.20 -22.28
CA ALA A 163 -1.97 -0.71 -21.23
C ALA A 163 -3.12 0.27 -20.96
N SER A 164 -4.37 -0.20 -21.09
CA SER A 164 -5.56 0.58 -20.71
C SER A 164 -5.82 0.59 -19.20
N PHE A 165 -5.15 -0.29 -18.45
CA PHE A 165 -5.28 -0.40 -17.01
C PHE A 165 -3.97 -0.88 -16.39
N TYR A 166 -3.54 -0.24 -15.30
CA TYR A 166 -2.26 -0.52 -14.65
C TYR A 166 -2.39 -0.67 -13.14
N MET A 167 -1.79 -1.73 -12.60
CA MET A 167 -1.54 -1.90 -11.17
C MET A 167 -0.04 -2.19 -10.97
N PRO A 168 0.65 -1.48 -10.06
CA PRO A 168 2.08 -1.69 -9.85
C PRO A 168 2.36 -3.07 -9.26
N ARG A 169 3.53 -3.64 -9.57
CA ARG A 169 4.07 -4.81 -8.87
C ARG A 169 4.86 -4.37 -7.64
N THR A 170 5.12 -5.28 -6.71
CA THR A 170 6.03 -5.01 -5.59
C THR A 170 7.40 -4.53 -6.11
N GLY A 171 7.94 -3.49 -5.46
CA GLY A 171 9.17 -2.81 -5.88
C GLY A 171 8.94 -1.65 -6.85
N LEU A 172 7.73 -1.51 -7.42
CA LEU A 172 7.33 -0.35 -8.23
C LEU A 172 6.31 0.52 -7.49
N GLU A 173 6.46 1.83 -7.60
CA GLU A 173 5.46 2.80 -7.18
C GLU A 173 5.02 3.67 -8.34
N VAL A 174 3.74 4.05 -8.37
CA VAL A 174 3.24 5.04 -9.32
C VAL A 174 3.53 6.41 -8.75
N VAL A 175 4.30 7.21 -9.49
CA VAL A 175 4.73 8.55 -9.08
C VAL A 175 3.56 9.52 -9.25
N PRO A 176 3.06 10.13 -8.17
CA PRO A 176 1.96 11.06 -8.28
C PRO A 176 2.35 12.28 -9.13
N ASP A 177 1.36 12.82 -9.83
CA ASP A 177 1.40 14.11 -10.51
C ASP A 177 0.38 15.08 -9.88
N ARG A 178 0.37 16.34 -10.30
CA ARG A 178 -0.51 17.39 -9.78
C ARG A 178 -1.98 16.98 -9.83
N GLY A 179 -2.49 16.48 -8.71
CA GLY A 179 -3.90 16.09 -8.54
C GLY A 179 -4.23 14.63 -8.87
N GLY A 180 -3.25 13.76 -9.15
CA GLY A 180 -3.53 12.36 -9.48
C GLY A 180 -2.28 11.54 -9.77
N TYR A 181 -2.44 10.46 -10.55
CA TYR A 181 -1.34 9.61 -11.01
C TYR A 181 -1.20 9.64 -12.54
N VAL A 182 -2.35 9.66 -13.22
CA VAL A 182 -2.47 9.71 -14.69
C VAL A 182 -2.05 11.09 -15.19
N ARG A 183 -1.19 11.09 -16.21
CA ARG A 183 -0.68 12.27 -16.89
C ARG A 183 -1.17 12.28 -18.32
N LYS A 184 -1.44 13.47 -18.85
CA LYS A 184 -1.89 13.64 -20.23
C LYS A 184 -0.74 14.01 -21.14
N ALA A 185 -0.64 13.34 -22.29
CA ALA A 185 0.32 13.69 -23.32
C ALA A 185 -0.03 15.04 -23.96
N ILE A 186 1.00 15.76 -24.41
CA ILE A 186 0.82 16.98 -25.18
C ILE A 186 0.44 16.60 -26.61
N ARG A 187 -0.73 17.04 -27.07
CA ARG A 187 -1.13 16.94 -28.47
C ARG A 187 -0.63 18.17 -29.23
N LEU A 188 0.14 17.93 -30.29
CA LEU A 188 0.59 18.98 -31.20
C LEU A 188 -0.39 19.19 -32.35
N GLU A 189 -0.68 20.45 -32.68
CA GLU A 189 -1.37 20.83 -33.90
C GLU A 189 -0.39 21.08 -35.06
N LYS A 190 -0.89 21.13 -36.31
CA LYS A 190 -0.09 21.26 -37.53
C LYS A 190 0.88 22.46 -37.57
N HIS A 191 0.66 23.48 -36.74
CA HIS A 191 1.47 24.70 -36.70
C HIS A 191 2.23 24.86 -35.38
N GLN A 192 2.31 23.79 -34.59
CA GLN A 192 3.05 23.75 -33.33
C GLN A 192 4.28 22.86 -33.49
N GLY A 193 5.31 23.17 -32.71
CA GLY A 193 6.50 22.33 -32.55
C GLY A 193 6.90 22.25 -31.09
N LEU A 194 7.68 21.24 -30.74
CA LEU A 194 8.27 21.06 -29.42
C LEU A 194 9.75 21.42 -29.46
N HIS A 195 10.16 22.28 -28.53
CA HIS A 195 11.56 22.44 -28.18
C HIS A 195 11.85 21.58 -26.96
N LEU A 196 12.65 20.53 -27.17
CA LEU A 196 13.08 19.61 -26.14
C LEU A 196 14.53 19.89 -25.77
N ARG A 197 14.84 19.79 -24.47
CA ARG A 197 16.22 19.73 -23.96
C ARG A 197 16.42 18.42 -23.22
N PHE A 198 17.41 17.64 -23.64
CA PHE A 198 17.75 16.39 -22.97
C PHE A 198 18.43 16.68 -21.63
N ILE A 199 17.90 16.10 -20.56
CA ILE A 199 18.46 16.25 -19.19
C ILE A 199 19.48 15.15 -18.84
N ALA A 200 19.49 14.07 -19.61
CA ALA A 200 20.38 12.93 -19.47
C ALA A 200 20.64 12.31 -20.86
N ASP A 201 21.70 11.51 -20.97
CA ASP A 201 21.97 10.73 -22.18
C ASP A 201 20.83 9.72 -22.42
N LEU A 202 20.33 9.68 -23.65
CA LEU A 202 19.21 8.82 -24.05
C LEU A 202 19.53 8.14 -25.39
N SER A 203 19.40 6.81 -25.41
CA SER A 203 19.45 6.02 -26.63
C SER A 203 18.04 5.56 -26.99
N ILE A 204 17.60 5.85 -28.20
CA ILE A 204 16.29 5.45 -28.70
C ILE A 204 16.48 4.43 -29.81
N GLU A 205 15.90 3.25 -29.62
CA GLU A 205 15.87 2.18 -30.61
C GLU A 205 14.52 2.20 -31.33
N GLY A 206 14.54 2.47 -32.64
CA GLY A 206 13.34 2.58 -33.49
C GLY A 206 12.77 4.01 -33.60
N ASP A 207 11.80 4.16 -34.49
CA ASP A 207 11.04 5.41 -34.67
C ASP A 207 9.74 5.31 -33.87
N ASP A 208 9.79 5.72 -32.60
CA ASP A 208 8.62 5.76 -31.72
C ASP A 208 8.25 7.23 -31.42
N LEU A 209 8.91 7.84 -30.44
CA LEU A 209 8.71 9.26 -30.04
C LEU A 209 9.66 10.24 -30.75
N LEU A 210 10.84 9.76 -31.14
CA LEU A 210 11.92 10.51 -31.77
C LEU A 210 12.63 9.57 -32.74
N SER A 211 13.38 10.14 -33.69
CA SER A 211 14.21 9.35 -34.60
C SER A 211 15.19 8.48 -33.82
N ALA A 212 15.40 7.24 -34.29
CA ALA A 212 16.40 6.36 -33.70
C ALA A 212 17.78 7.05 -33.63
N GLY A 213 18.44 7.01 -32.48
CA GLY A 213 19.69 7.72 -32.29
C GLY A 213 20.13 7.84 -30.83
N GLN A 214 21.32 8.43 -30.64
CA GLN A 214 21.87 8.78 -29.33
C GLN A 214 21.77 10.29 -29.12
N TYR A 215 21.14 10.67 -28.02
CA TYR A 215 20.96 12.05 -27.60
C TYR A 215 21.76 12.29 -26.32
N LYS A 216 22.51 13.39 -26.27
CA LYS A 216 23.39 13.72 -25.13
C LYS A 216 22.72 14.69 -24.17
N ALA A 217 23.07 14.59 -22.89
CA ALA A 217 22.64 15.58 -21.89
C ALA A 217 23.02 17.01 -22.33
N GLY A 218 22.07 17.93 -22.25
CA GLY A 218 22.22 19.32 -22.70
C GLY A 218 21.96 19.55 -24.18
N GLN A 219 21.82 18.50 -25.00
CA GLN A 219 21.40 18.64 -26.39
C GLN A 219 19.99 19.23 -26.48
N GLU A 220 19.75 20.07 -27.46
CA GLU A 220 18.44 20.61 -27.79
C GLU A 220 17.94 20.01 -29.10
N LEU A 221 16.64 19.77 -29.19
CA LEU A 221 15.97 19.23 -30.36
C LEU A 221 14.67 20.00 -30.60
N PHE A 222 14.44 20.39 -31.85
CA PHE A 222 13.20 21.00 -32.28
C PHE A 222 12.46 20.03 -33.21
N ILE A 223 11.20 19.76 -32.90
CA ILE A 223 10.33 18.81 -33.60
C ILE A 223 9.04 19.49 -34.01
#